data_AF-A0A7S2I3R3-F1
#
_entry.id   AF-A0A7S2I3R3-F1
#
_cell.length_a   1.000
_cell.length_b   1.000
_cell.length_c   1.000
_cell.angle_alpha   90.00
_cell.angle_beta   90.00
_cell.angle_gamma   90.00
#
_symmetry.space_group_name_H-M   'P 1'
#
loop_
_entity.id
_entity.type
_entity.pdbx_description
1 polymer ?
#
loop_
_entity_poly.entity_id
_entity_poly.type
_entity_poly.pdbx_seq_one_letter_code
_entity_poly.pdbx_strand_id
1 'polypeptide(L)'
;ALQGWYGGPGPALARTVIEIDGRRELEMYPLRVRVGRTDDAGQVLLLDKSMEVSRAELFGEVKRLACELHGITGQATMYHRSNLHVDWEEGDESLSLHALGFIDGHRLLLQRPGQQQTLSPKHA
;
A
#
# COMPACT_ATOMS: atom_id res chain seq x y z
N ALA A 1 23.86 -0.32 -25.34
CA ALA A 1 25.11 -0.81 -25.96
C ALA A 1 25.16 -2.35 -25.98
N LEU A 2 25.16 -3.04 -24.84
CA LEU A 2 25.30 -4.52 -24.78
C LEU A 2 24.25 -5.32 -25.57
N GLN A 3 22.97 -4.94 -25.48
CA GLN A 3 21.90 -5.62 -26.23
C GLN A 3 22.08 -5.53 -27.76
N GLY A 4 22.69 -4.46 -28.27
CA GLY A 4 22.98 -4.32 -29.70
C GLY A 4 24.18 -5.16 -30.16
N TRP A 5 25.09 -5.53 -29.25
CA TRP A 5 26.27 -6.33 -29.55
C TRP A 5 26.03 -7.83 -29.39
N TYR A 6 25.23 -8.22 -28.39
CA TYR A 6 25.08 -9.62 -27.99
C TYR A 6 23.64 -10.14 -28.09
N GLY A 7 22.67 -9.27 -28.37
CA GLY A 7 21.25 -9.59 -28.15
C GLY A 7 20.95 -9.85 -26.68
N GLY A 8 19.88 -10.60 -26.41
CA GLY A 8 19.52 -11.07 -25.09
C GLY A 8 18.50 -12.20 -25.18
N PRO A 9 18.54 -13.20 -24.29
CA PRO A 9 17.66 -14.36 -24.36
C PRO A 9 16.21 -14.06 -23.94
N GLY A 10 15.91 -12.82 -23.54
CA GLY A 10 14.61 -12.47 -22.98
C GLY A 10 14.36 -10.97 -22.92
N PRO A 11 13.20 -10.57 -22.38
CA PRO A 11 12.83 -9.16 -22.23
C PRO A 11 13.75 -8.44 -21.25
N ALA A 12 13.89 -7.13 -21.43
CA ALA A 12 14.63 -6.27 -20.51
C ALA A 12 13.95 -6.28 -19.13
N LEU A 13 14.76 -6.51 -18.08
CA LEU A 13 14.31 -6.41 -16.70
C LEU A 13 14.52 -4.98 -16.21
N ALA A 14 13.65 -4.06 -16.63
CA ALA A 14 13.69 -2.68 -16.17
C ALA A 14 13.50 -2.63 -14.64
N ARG A 15 14.27 -1.76 -13.99
CA ARG A 15 14.22 -1.48 -12.55
C ARG A 15 14.37 0.02 -12.33
N THR A 16 13.85 0.49 -11.21
CA THR A 16 13.83 1.92 -10.87
C THR A 16 14.80 2.18 -9.73
N VAL A 17 15.55 3.28 -9.81
CA VAL A 17 16.33 3.77 -8.69
C VAL A 17 15.39 4.53 -7.76
N ILE A 18 15.39 4.16 -6.48
CA ILE A 18 14.59 4.82 -5.44
C ILE A 18 15.53 5.47 -4.42
N GLU A 19 14.99 6.40 -3.63
CA GLU A 19 15.71 7.04 -2.54
C GLU A 19 15.01 6.73 -1.21
N ILE A 20 15.74 6.12 -0.28
CA ILE A 20 15.27 5.76 1.07
C ILE A 20 16.33 6.25 2.05
N ASP A 21 15.93 6.98 3.08
CA ASP A 21 16.82 7.52 4.13
C ASP A 21 18.07 8.25 3.57
N GLY A 22 17.88 9.01 2.48
CA GLY A 22 18.95 9.75 1.80
C GLY A 22 19.93 8.87 1.02
N ARG A 23 19.64 7.59 0.86
CA ARG A 23 20.44 6.63 0.08
C ARG A 23 19.71 6.23 -1.19
N ARG A 24 20.44 6.21 -2.29
CA ARG A 24 19.93 5.74 -3.58
C ARG A 24 20.24 4.27 -3.76
N GLU A 25 19.21 3.49 -4.07
CA GLU A 25 19.35 2.07 -4.34
C GLU A 25 18.48 1.65 -5.53
N LEU A 26 18.87 0.56 -6.19
CA LEU A 26 18.07 -0.04 -7.26
C LEU A 26 16.97 -0.88 -6.63
N GLU A 27 15.71 -0.49 -6.82
CA GLU A 27 14.57 -1.27 -6.33
C GLU A 27 14.40 -2.52 -7.19
N MET A 28 14.86 -3.65 -6.67
CA MET A 28 14.76 -4.93 -7.34
C MET A 28 13.36 -5.54 -7.26
N TYR A 29 12.68 -5.29 -6.13
CA TYR A 29 11.37 -5.84 -5.78
C TYR A 29 10.50 -4.74 -5.14
N PRO A 30 9.59 -4.13 -5.89
CA PRO A 30 8.52 -3.31 -5.33
C PRO A 30 7.61 -4.16 -4.43
N LEU A 31 6.84 -3.50 -3.57
CA LEU A 31 5.90 -4.16 -2.67
C LEU A 31 4.59 -4.47 -3.38
N ARG A 32 4.05 -5.67 -3.16
CA ARG A 32 2.68 -6.01 -3.49
C ARG A 32 1.79 -5.88 -2.26
N VAL A 33 1.00 -4.82 -2.19
CA VAL A 33 0.05 -4.61 -1.09
C VAL A 33 -1.36 -5.10 -1.47
N ARG A 34 -2.12 -5.52 -0.47
CA ARG A 34 -3.51 -5.97 -0.62
C ARG A 34 -4.44 -4.93 -0.01
N VAL A 35 -5.30 -4.35 -0.81
CA VAL A 35 -6.22 -3.28 -0.38
C VAL A 35 -7.64 -3.83 -0.32
N GLY A 36 -8.15 -3.96 0.90
CA GLY A 36 -9.57 -4.16 1.16
C GLY A 36 -10.29 -2.82 1.30
N ARG A 37 -11.63 -2.87 1.33
CA ARG A 37 -12.46 -1.70 1.59
C ARG A 37 -13.61 -2.04 2.54
N THR A 38 -14.14 -1.05 3.23
CA THR A 38 -15.41 -1.19 3.95
C THR A 38 -16.60 -0.87 3.03
N ASP A 39 -17.78 -1.37 3.41
CA ASP A 39 -19.05 -0.82 2.93
C ASP A 39 -19.41 0.49 3.67
N ASP A 40 -20.59 1.01 3.38
CA ASP A 40 -21.10 2.26 3.97
C ASP A 40 -21.48 2.11 5.46
N ALA A 41 -21.62 0.87 5.95
CA ALA A 41 -21.83 0.54 7.35
C ALA A 41 -20.50 0.26 8.10
N GLY A 42 -19.36 0.42 7.42
CA GLY A 42 -18.03 0.15 7.98
C GLY A 42 -17.63 -1.32 8.02
N GLN A 43 -18.44 -2.23 7.46
CA GLN A 43 -18.11 -3.66 7.44
C GLN A 43 -17.05 -3.94 6.38
N VAL A 44 -16.02 -4.69 6.76
CA VAL A 44 -14.92 -5.06 5.85
C VAL A 44 -15.43 -6.00 4.77
N LEU A 45 -15.34 -5.59 3.52
CA LEU A 45 -15.63 -6.44 2.37
C LEU A 45 -14.44 -7.37 2.11
N LEU A 46 -14.69 -8.68 1.99
CA LEU A 46 -13.67 -9.70 1.69
C LEU A 46 -13.25 -9.70 0.21
N LEU A 47 -13.11 -8.51 -0.38
CA LEU A 47 -12.76 -8.28 -1.78
C LEU A 47 -11.49 -7.44 -1.84
N ASP A 48 -10.37 -8.05 -1.47
CA ASP A 48 -9.07 -7.40 -1.54
C ASP A 48 -8.62 -7.32 -3.01
N LYS A 49 -8.08 -6.16 -3.40
CA LYS A 49 -7.38 -5.97 -4.68
C LYS A 49 -5.90 -5.78 -4.42
N SER A 50 -5.06 -6.40 -5.24
CA SER A 50 -3.61 -6.25 -5.13
C SER A 50 -3.12 -5.09 -6.01
N MET A 51 -2.15 -4.33 -5.51
CA MET A 51 -1.39 -3.36 -6.31
C MET A 51 0.09 -3.43 -5.98
N GLU A 52 0.90 -3.08 -6.97
CA GLU A 52 2.35 -2.98 -6.84
C GLU A 52 2.74 -1.51 -6.60
N VAL A 53 3.55 -1.26 -5.57
CA VAL A 53 3.94 0.08 -5.11
C VAL A 53 5.41 0.09 -4.71
N SER A 54 6.10 1.21 -4.93
CA SER A 54 7.48 1.38 -4.50
C SER A 54 7.58 1.43 -2.97
N ARG A 55 8.68 0.92 -2.41
CA ARG A 55 8.99 1.07 -0.97
C ARG A 55 9.20 2.53 -0.57
N ALA A 56 9.63 3.36 -1.51
CA ALA A 56 9.84 4.80 -1.30
C ALA A 56 8.55 5.62 -1.47
N GLU A 57 7.46 5.01 -1.94
CA GLU A 57 6.19 5.71 -2.12
C GLU A 57 5.64 6.21 -0.78
N LEU A 58 5.07 7.42 -0.78
CA LEU A 58 4.41 7.98 0.40
C LEU A 58 3.06 7.31 0.62
N PHE A 59 2.69 7.11 1.88
CA PHE A 59 1.42 6.47 2.23
C PHE A 59 0.21 7.25 1.69
N GLY A 60 0.28 8.58 1.61
CA GLY A 60 -0.75 9.42 0.98
C GLY A 60 -0.93 9.13 -0.53
N GLU A 61 0.15 8.89 -1.26
CA GLU A 61 0.06 8.51 -2.69
C GLU A 61 -0.49 7.09 -2.85
N VAL A 62 -0.08 6.17 -1.98
CA VAL A 62 -0.63 4.82 -1.93
C VAL A 62 -2.14 4.86 -1.67
N LYS A 63 -2.60 5.74 -0.78
CA LYS A 63 -4.03 5.97 -0.50
C LYS A 63 -4.76 6.48 -1.74
N ARG A 64 -4.20 7.45 -2.46
CA ARG A 64 -4.78 7.95 -3.71
C ARG A 64 -4.93 6.82 -4.75
N LEU A 65 -3.89 6.04 -4.98
CA LEU A 65 -3.90 4.90 -5.89
C LEU A 65 -4.91 3.82 -5.45
N ALA A 66 -5.00 3.57 -4.14
CA ALA A 66 -5.94 2.63 -3.55
C ALA A 66 -7.41 3.08 -3.79
N CYS A 67 -7.70 4.37 -3.62
CA CYS A 67 -9.01 4.94 -3.92
C CYS A 67 -9.37 4.80 -5.40
N GLU A 68 -8.43 5.08 -6.31
CA GLU A 68 -8.61 4.88 -7.75
C GLU A 68 -8.90 3.42 -8.09
N LEU A 69 -8.14 2.48 -7.50
CA LEU A 69 -8.30 1.04 -7.68
C LEU A 69 -9.70 0.53 -7.27
N HIS A 70 -10.32 1.17 -6.27
CA HIS A 70 -11.65 0.83 -5.75
C HIS A 70 -12.77 1.75 -6.23
N GLY A 71 -12.48 2.70 -7.13
CA GLY A 71 -13.46 3.65 -7.65
C GLY A 71 -14.09 4.54 -6.57
N ILE A 72 -13.30 4.94 -5.58
CA ILE A 72 -13.73 5.83 -4.48
C ILE A 72 -13.40 7.27 -4.87
N THR A 73 -14.43 8.09 -5.05
CA THR A 73 -14.30 9.49 -5.50
C THR A 73 -14.45 10.51 -4.38
N GLY A 74 -14.60 10.07 -3.12
CA GLY A 74 -14.78 10.92 -1.94
C GLY A 74 -13.63 10.82 -0.95
N GLN A 75 -13.74 11.52 0.18
CA GLN A 75 -12.80 11.37 1.30
C GLN A 75 -12.79 9.92 1.78
N ALA A 76 -11.62 9.35 2.00
CA ALA A 76 -11.46 8.04 2.60
C ALA A 76 -10.39 8.14 3.68
N THR A 77 -10.42 7.24 4.65
CA THR A 77 -9.31 7.04 5.59
C THR A 77 -8.69 5.69 5.25
N MET A 78 -7.35 5.63 5.24
CA MET A 78 -6.63 4.39 4.97
C MET A 78 -5.95 3.91 6.24
N TYR A 79 -6.25 2.67 6.58
CA TYR A 79 -5.68 1.99 7.72
C TYR A 79 -4.73 0.88 7.27
N HIS A 80 -3.76 0.58 8.11
CA HIS A 80 -2.87 -0.56 7.95
C HIS A 80 -2.74 -1.34 9.26
N ARG A 81 -2.02 -2.46 9.22
CA ARG A 81 -1.72 -3.24 10.41
C ARG A 81 -0.25 -3.60 10.42
N SER A 82 0.50 -2.99 11.34
CA SER A 82 1.90 -3.32 11.59
C SER A 82 2.13 -4.83 11.82
N ASN A 83 1.13 -5.55 12.37
CA ASN A 83 1.15 -7.01 12.49
C ASN A 83 -0.27 -7.61 12.37
N LEU A 84 -0.39 -8.89 12.00
CA LEU A 84 -1.69 -9.56 11.79
C LEU A 84 -2.61 -9.55 13.02
N HIS A 85 -2.02 -9.46 14.21
CA HIS A 85 -2.69 -9.51 15.51
C HIS A 85 -2.98 -8.12 16.12
N VAL A 86 -2.66 -7.04 15.41
CA VAL A 86 -2.86 -5.66 15.88
C VAL A 86 -4.14 -5.10 15.31
N ASP A 87 -4.72 -4.14 16.03
CA ASP A 87 -5.84 -3.33 15.56
C ASP A 87 -5.45 -2.52 14.31
N TRP A 88 -6.45 -2.04 13.58
CA TRP A 88 -6.23 -1.16 12.43
C TRP A 88 -5.73 0.19 12.90
N GLU A 89 -4.60 0.64 12.34
CA GLU A 89 -3.97 1.92 12.65
C GLU A 89 -4.11 2.86 11.44
N GLU A 90 -4.51 4.11 11.68
CA GLU A 90 -4.54 5.12 10.63
C GLU A 90 -3.10 5.44 10.23
N GLY A 91 -2.78 5.31 8.93
CA GLY A 91 -1.41 5.52 8.49
C GLY A 91 -1.07 6.99 8.29
N ASP A 92 0.15 7.37 8.68
CA ASP A 92 0.70 8.70 8.46
C ASP A 92 1.00 8.90 6.96
N GLU A 93 0.20 9.75 6.31
CA GLU A 93 0.29 10.03 4.88
C GLU A 93 1.64 10.66 4.45
N SER A 94 2.40 11.23 5.40
CA SER A 94 3.69 11.87 5.13
C SER A 94 4.88 10.90 5.13
N LEU A 95 4.68 9.68 5.61
CA LEU A 95 5.73 8.66 5.70
C LEU A 95 5.74 7.76 4.47
N SER A 96 6.94 7.29 4.13
CA SER A 96 7.12 6.26 3.09
C SER A 96 6.70 4.88 3.60
N LEU A 97 6.36 3.97 2.69
CA LEU A 97 6.08 2.57 3.05
C LEU A 97 7.27 1.91 3.76
N HIS A 98 8.50 2.26 3.38
CA HIS A 98 9.70 1.82 4.08
C HIS A 98 9.73 2.28 5.54
N ALA A 99 9.47 3.57 5.80
CA ALA A 99 9.46 4.13 7.14
C ALA A 99 8.35 3.52 8.02
N LEU A 100 7.22 3.15 7.41
CA LEU A 100 6.11 2.45 8.06
C LEU A 100 6.35 0.94 8.25
N GLY A 101 7.50 0.40 7.84
CA GLY A 101 7.86 -1.00 8.02
C GLY A 101 7.04 -1.97 7.17
N PHE A 102 6.55 -1.53 6.01
CA PHE A 102 5.75 -2.38 5.13
C PHE A 102 6.59 -3.50 4.53
N ILE A 103 5.94 -4.64 4.34
CA ILE A 103 6.51 -5.83 3.70
C ILE A 103 5.61 -6.31 2.57
N ASP A 104 6.09 -7.24 1.76
CA ASP A 104 5.28 -7.81 0.69
C ASP A 104 4.03 -8.51 1.26
N GLY A 105 2.89 -8.33 0.60
CA GLY A 105 1.61 -8.88 1.02
C GLY A 105 0.90 -8.13 2.16
N HIS A 106 1.44 -7.00 2.62
CA HIS A 106 0.84 -6.16 3.67
C HIS A 106 -0.60 -5.77 3.31
N ARG A 107 -1.49 -5.76 4.31
CA ARG A 107 -2.91 -5.49 4.11
C ARG A 107 -3.25 -4.04 4.50
N LEU A 108 -3.95 -3.37 3.59
CA LEU A 108 -4.49 -2.04 3.75
C LEU A 108 -6.02 -2.11 3.77
N LEU A 109 -6.65 -1.19 4.49
CA LEU A 109 -8.10 -1.05 4.53
C LEU A 109 -8.49 0.39 4.21
N LEU A 110 -9.28 0.56 3.15
CA LEU A 110 -9.93 1.82 2.85
C LEU A 110 -11.29 1.90 3.53
N GLN A 111 -11.47 2.91 4.37
CA GLN A 111 -12.76 3.23 4.96
C GLN A 111 -13.38 4.43 4.25
N ARG A 112 -14.60 4.25 3.76
CA ARG A 112 -15.42 5.33 3.16
C ARG A 112 -15.97 6.25 4.27
N PRO A 113 -16.35 7.49 3.94
CA PRO A 113 -16.93 8.40 4.91
C PRO A 113 -18.37 7.94 5.19
N GLY A 114 -18.50 7.13 6.23
CA GLY A 114 -19.73 6.61 6.84
C GLY A 114 -19.41 6.40 8.32
N GLN A 115 -20.42 6.58 9.20
CA GLN A 115 -20.29 6.72 10.65
C GLN A 115 -19.04 6.06 11.26
N GLN A 116 -18.26 6.86 12.00
CA GLN A 116 -17.12 6.40 12.80
C GLN A 116 -17.50 5.09 13.52
N GLN A 117 -16.76 4.02 13.23
CA GLN A 117 -16.81 2.86 14.09
C GLN A 117 -16.34 3.31 15.48
N THR A 118 -17.24 3.28 16.45
CA THR A 118 -16.86 3.01 17.83
C THR A 118 -16.18 1.63 17.82
N LEU A 119 -14.85 1.63 17.71
CA LEU A 119 -14.00 0.50 18.07
C LEU A 119 -14.31 0.20 19.54
N SER A 120 -15.27 -0.69 19.77
CA SER A 120 -15.67 -1.07 21.11
C SER A 120 -14.53 -1.88 21.71
N PRO A 121 -13.96 -1.48 22.86
CA PRO A 121 -13.06 -2.37 23.58
C PRO A 121 -13.89 -3.54 24.12
N LYS A 122 -13.68 -4.73 23.56
CA LYS A 122 -14.05 -5.98 24.24
C LYS A 122 -12.77 -6.54 24.83
N HIS A 123 -12.49 -6.22 26.08
CA HIS A 123 -12.66 -7.15 27.20
C HIS A 123 -12.25 -6.44 28.50
N ALA A 124 -12.99 -6.81 29.55
CA ALA A 124 -12.87 -6.37 30.93
C ALA A 124 -11.53 -6.75 31.59
#